data_AF-A0A7J9SL10-F1
#
_entry.id   AF-A0A7J9SL10-F1
#
_cell.length_a   1.000
_cell.length_b   1.000
_cell.length_c   1.000
_cell.angle_alpha   90.00
_cell.angle_beta   90.00
_cell.angle_gamma   90.00
#
_symmetry.space_group_name_H-M   'P 1'
#
loop_
_entity.id
_entity.type
_entity.pdbx_description
1 polymer ?
#
loop_
_entity_poly.entity_id
_entity_poly.type
_entity_poly.pdbx_seq_one_letter_code
_entity_poly.pdbx_strand_id
1 'polypeptide(L)'
;MLSEHTPTIDPSHAGGAALVVGFLVVIGAMYARDPATAVDAATSGVGATVYFLILPALGLAAGVYAYAGGPYSGVPLFCLGSYLGVFGVGLAFGTLVATSTSVRLLVGGVALVGLAVVAIVASLLRLFGSVGVSLPGISTE
;
A
#
# COMPACT_ATOMS: atom_id res chain seq x y z
N MET A 1 7.51 26.78 29.97
CA MET A 1 7.75 25.36 29.63
C MET A 1 6.76 24.99 28.54
N LEU A 2 7.19 25.06 27.28
CA LEU A 2 6.39 24.62 26.13
C LEU A 2 6.57 23.10 26.02
N SER A 3 5.53 22.34 26.31
CA SER A 3 5.50 20.92 26.01
C SER A 3 5.46 20.74 24.50
N GLU A 4 6.58 20.34 23.91
CA GLU A 4 6.61 19.75 22.57
C GLU A 4 5.70 18.51 22.58
N HIS A 5 4.48 18.66 22.09
CA HIS A 5 3.69 17.54 21.60
C HIS A 5 4.32 17.08 20.30
N THR A 6 5.40 16.30 20.38
CA THR A 6 5.88 15.51 19.25
C THR A 6 4.84 14.41 19.06
N PRO A 7 4.00 14.44 18.01
CA PRO A 7 3.08 13.34 17.77
C PRO A 7 3.93 12.10 17.53
N THR A 8 3.95 11.18 18.47
CA THR A 8 4.44 9.83 18.25
C THR A 8 3.52 9.20 17.21
N ILE A 9 3.87 9.37 15.94
CA ILE A 9 3.22 8.70 14.82
C ILE A 9 3.49 7.23 15.04
N ASP A 10 2.49 6.50 15.51
CA ASP A 10 2.57 5.06 15.61
C ASP A 10 2.66 4.50 14.17
N PRO A 11 3.84 3.99 13.75
CA PRO A 11 4.04 3.53 12.38
C PRO A 11 3.12 2.34 12.07
N SER A 12 2.58 1.69 13.11
CA SER A 12 1.69 0.57 12.97
C SER A 12 0.36 0.96 12.31
N HIS A 13 -0.27 2.03 12.79
CA HIS A 13 -1.53 2.55 12.27
C HIS A 13 -1.34 3.21 10.89
N ALA A 14 -0.23 3.91 10.70
CA ALA A 14 0.07 4.60 9.43
C ALA A 14 0.22 3.61 8.25
N GLY A 15 0.94 2.50 8.44
CA GLY A 15 1.14 1.49 7.39
C GLY A 15 -0.15 0.78 6.97
N GLY A 16 -0.98 0.39 7.94
CA GLY A 16 -2.28 -0.24 7.68
C GLY A 16 -3.25 0.71 6.97
N ALA A 17 -3.33 1.96 7.44
CA ALA A 17 -4.14 2.98 6.79
C ALA A 17 -3.67 3.27 5.35
N ALA A 18 -2.35 3.32 5.13
CA ALA A 18 -1.79 3.53 3.80
C ALA A 18 -2.17 2.43 2.83
N LEU A 19 -2.18 1.16 3.27
CA LEU A 19 -2.68 0.05 2.49
C LEU A 19 -4.17 0.20 2.15
N VAL A 20 -5.01 0.48 3.14
CA VAL A 20 -6.47 0.62 2.93
C VAL A 20 -6.76 1.72 1.92
N VAL A 21 -6.20 2.92 2.14
CA VAL A 21 -6.40 4.07 1.24
C VAL A 21 -5.83 3.76 -0.14
N GLY A 22 -4.66 3.13 -0.22
CA GLY A 22 -4.04 2.76 -1.48
C GLY A 22 -4.94 1.84 -2.31
N PHE A 23 -5.45 0.77 -1.70
CA PHE A 23 -6.29 -0.18 -2.42
C PHE A 23 -7.67 0.38 -2.79
N LEU A 24 -8.22 1.31 -2.00
CA LEU A 24 -9.40 2.09 -2.41
C LEU A 24 -9.12 2.96 -3.64
N VAL A 25 -7.93 3.58 -3.71
CA VAL A 25 -7.51 4.35 -4.90
C VAL A 25 -7.32 3.42 -6.10
N VAL A 26 -6.76 2.22 -5.93
CA VAL A 26 -6.67 1.21 -7.02
C VAL A 26 -8.05 0.87 -7.55
N ILE A 27 -9.01 0.55 -6.69
CA ILE A 27 -10.40 0.25 -7.08
C ILE A 27 -11.02 1.47 -7.78
N GLY A 28 -10.85 2.67 -7.24
CA GLY A 28 -11.33 3.90 -7.87
C GLY A 28 -10.72 4.12 -9.26
N ALA A 29 -9.40 3.96 -9.41
CA ALA A 29 -8.71 4.13 -10.67
C ALA A 29 -9.18 3.13 -11.74
N MET A 30 -9.49 1.91 -11.33
CA MET A 30 -9.98 0.85 -12.22
C MET A 30 -11.45 1.04 -12.62
N TYR A 31 -12.34 1.26 -11.65
CA TYR A 31 -13.78 1.14 -11.86
C TYR A 31 -14.49 2.48 -12.08
N ALA A 32 -13.86 3.63 -11.74
CA ALA A 32 -14.57 4.91 -11.78
C ALA A 32 -14.82 5.46 -13.19
N ARG A 33 -14.05 5.03 -14.21
CA ARG A 33 -14.19 5.54 -15.58
C ARG A 33 -15.17 4.72 -16.41
N ASP A 34 -15.03 3.40 -16.34
CA ASP A 34 -15.90 2.46 -17.05
C ASP A 34 -15.95 1.12 -16.29
N PRO A 35 -16.97 0.91 -15.44
CA PRO A 35 -17.05 -0.28 -14.62
C PRO A 35 -17.31 -1.54 -15.45
N ALA A 36 -17.96 -1.43 -16.62
CA ALA A 36 -18.23 -2.58 -17.48
C ALA A 36 -16.91 -3.11 -18.06
N THR A 37 -16.09 -2.22 -18.61
CA THR A 37 -14.76 -2.56 -19.14
C THR A 37 -13.83 -3.09 -18.05
N ALA A 38 -13.92 -2.57 -16.83
CA ALA A 38 -13.11 -3.05 -15.70
C ALA A 38 -13.51 -4.48 -15.27
N VAL A 39 -14.81 -4.80 -15.25
CA VAL A 39 -15.31 -6.16 -14.96
C VAL A 39 -14.94 -7.12 -16.07
N ASP A 40 -15.07 -6.72 -17.33
CA ASP A 40 -14.64 -7.54 -18.48
C ASP A 40 -13.13 -7.83 -18.41
N ALA A 41 -12.31 -6.83 -18.06
CA ALA A 41 -10.89 -7.03 -17.85
C ALA A 41 -10.61 -7.97 -16.68
N ALA A 42 -11.31 -7.83 -15.55
CA ALA A 42 -11.15 -8.70 -14.38
C ALA A 42 -11.59 -10.15 -14.65
N THR A 43 -12.56 -10.37 -15.52
CA THR A 43 -13.09 -11.71 -15.86
C THR A 43 -12.44 -12.33 -17.10
N SER A 44 -11.57 -11.61 -17.81
CA SER A 44 -10.87 -12.07 -19.02
C SER A 44 -9.97 -13.30 -18.83
N GLY A 45 -9.70 -13.69 -17.58
CA GLY A 45 -9.00 -14.93 -17.25
C GLY A 45 -8.59 -14.99 -15.79
N VAL A 46 -8.15 -16.17 -15.33
CA VAL A 46 -7.82 -16.43 -13.92
C VAL A 46 -6.76 -15.45 -13.39
N GLY A 47 -5.71 -15.18 -14.18
CA GLY A 47 -4.68 -14.23 -13.80
C GLY A 47 -5.21 -12.81 -13.62
N ALA A 48 -6.07 -12.35 -14.54
CA ALA A 48 -6.66 -11.02 -14.47
C ALA A 48 -7.59 -10.89 -13.25
N THR A 49 -8.38 -11.93 -12.95
CA THR A 49 -9.24 -11.98 -11.75
C THR A 49 -8.42 -11.86 -10.48
N VAL A 50 -7.29 -12.57 -10.41
CA VAL A 50 -6.38 -12.49 -9.27
C VAL A 50 -5.86 -11.06 -9.11
N TYR A 51 -5.33 -10.46 -10.16
CA TYR A 51 -4.73 -9.12 -10.09
C TYR A 51 -5.71 -7.97 -9.87
N PHE A 52 -6.91 -8.06 -10.42
CA PHE A 52 -7.87 -6.94 -10.45
C PHE A 52 -8.99 -7.04 -9.42
N LEU A 53 -9.15 -8.19 -8.76
CA LEU A 53 -10.21 -8.41 -7.79
C LEU A 53 -9.67 -8.99 -6.48
N ILE A 54 -8.97 -10.12 -6.55
CA ILE A 54 -8.51 -10.84 -5.35
C ILE A 54 -7.41 -10.06 -4.62
N LEU A 55 -6.39 -9.59 -5.34
CA LEU A 55 -5.31 -8.80 -4.73
C LEU A 55 -5.81 -7.50 -4.10
N PRO A 56 -6.71 -6.74 -4.75
CA PRO A 56 -7.34 -5.59 -4.09
C PRO A 56 -8.11 -5.91 -2.82
N ALA A 57 -8.90 -6.99 -2.82
CA ALA A 57 -9.63 -7.42 -1.63
C ALA A 57 -8.67 -7.85 -0.50
N LEU A 58 -7.62 -8.60 -0.82
CA LEU A 58 -6.57 -8.98 0.12
C LEU A 58 -5.81 -7.75 0.65
N GLY A 59 -5.55 -6.77 -0.23
CA GLY A 59 -5.01 -5.46 0.10
C GLY A 59 -5.75 -4.75 1.21
N LEU A 60 -7.07 -4.64 1.05
CA LEU A 60 -7.96 -4.04 2.06
C LEU A 60 -7.97 -4.85 3.35
N ALA A 61 -8.15 -6.17 3.27
CA ALA A 61 -8.18 -7.04 4.44
C ALA A 61 -6.88 -6.99 5.24
N ALA A 62 -5.73 -7.04 4.56
CA ALA A 62 -4.42 -6.91 5.17
C ALA A 62 -4.18 -5.52 5.77
N GLY A 63 -4.64 -4.46 5.10
CA GLY A 63 -4.56 -3.10 5.61
C GLY A 63 -5.35 -2.95 6.92
N VAL A 64 -6.59 -3.45 6.97
CA VAL A 64 -7.42 -3.44 8.19
C VAL A 64 -6.78 -4.28 9.29
N TYR A 65 -6.29 -5.48 8.97
CA TYR A 65 -5.60 -6.35 9.93
C TYR A 65 -4.33 -5.70 10.51
N ALA A 66 -3.53 -5.05 9.66
CA ALA A 66 -2.35 -4.33 10.09
C ALA A 66 -2.70 -3.10 10.94
N TYR A 67 -3.74 -2.35 10.54
CA TYR A 67 -4.26 -1.20 11.28
C TYR A 67 -4.73 -1.60 12.69
N ALA A 68 -5.37 -2.77 12.82
CA ALA A 68 -5.76 -3.34 14.11
C ALA A 68 -4.59 -3.88 14.95
N GLY A 69 -3.34 -3.76 14.48
CA GLY A 69 -2.17 -4.22 15.22
C GLY A 69 -1.92 -5.72 15.13
N GLY A 70 -2.48 -6.43 14.14
CA GLY A 70 -2.37 -7.88 14.04
C GLY A 70 -0.92 -8.40 14.00
N PRO A 71 -0.62 -9.57 14.61
CA PRO A 71 0.71 -10.17 14.60
C PRO A 71 1.16 -10.52 13.18
N TYR A 72 2.48 -10.42 12.93
CA TYR A 72 3.12 -10.69 11.63
C TYR A 72 2.60 -9.84 10.45
N SER A 73 1.86 -8.77 10.71
CA SER A 73 1.31 -7.86 9.68
C SER A 73 2.37 -7.15 8.83
N GLY A 74 3.64 -7.17 9.22
CA GLY A 74 4.74 -6.68 8.40
C GLY A 74 4.83 -7.40 7.05
N VAL A 75 4.73 -8.73 7.03
CA VAL A 75 4.82 -9.50 5.77
C VAL A 75 3.78 -9.07 4.73
N PRO A 76 2.47 -9.07 5.03
CA PRO A 76 1.47 -8.63 4.06
C PRO A 76 1.59 -7.12 3.75
N LEU A 77 1.99 -6.28 4.70
CA LEU A 77 2.30 -4.86 4.44
C LEU A 77 3.39 -4.69 3.37
N PHE A 78 4.48 -5.47 3.46
CA PHE A 78 5.55 -5.44 2.48
C PHE A 78 5.09 -5.90 1.10
N CYS A 79 4.48 -7.08 1.03
CA CYS A 79 4.08 -7.68 -0.24
C CYS A 79 3.02 -6.84 -0.95
N LEU A 80 1.96 -6.44 -0.25
CA LEU A 80 0.86 -5.69 -0.83
C LEU A 80 1.22 -4.21 -1.03
N GLY A 81 2.08 -3.64 -0.18
CA GLY A 81 2.67 -2.32 -0.40
C GLY A 81 3.55 -2.29 -1.66
N SER A 82 4.35 -3.32 -1.89
CA SER A 82 5.16 -3.46 -3.12
C SER A 82 4.29 -3.56 -4.36
N TYR A 83 3.23 -4.37 -4.31
CA TYR A 83 2.23 -4.43 -5.38
C TYR A 83 1.61 -3.05 -5.64
N LEU A 84 1.23 -2.32 -4.58
CA LEU A 84 0.66 -0.98 -4.67
C LEU A 84 1.63 -0.01 -5.38
N GLY A 85 2.94 -0.12 -5.06
CA GLY A 85 3.99 0.67 -5.69
C GLY A 85 4.14 0.37 -7.17
N VAL A 86 4.19 -0.92 -7.55
CA VAL A 86 4.26 -1.33 -8.97
C VAL A 86 3.03 -0.86 -9.75
N PHE A 87 1.84 -1.02 -9.17
CA PHE A 87 0.60 -0.53 -9.77
C PHE A 87 0.62 1.00 -9.92
N GLY A 88 1.05 1.73 -8.90
CA GLY A 88 1.15 3.19 -8.92
C GLY A 88 2.13 3.71 -9.98
N VAL A 89 3.31 3.09 -10.08
CA VAL A 89 4.29 3.38 -11.14
C VAL A 89 3.69 3.08 -12.52
N GLY A 90 3.07 1.92 -12.70
CA GLY A 90 2.41 1.54 -13.95
C GLY A 90 1.30 2.52 -14.34
N LEU A 91 0.51 2.98 -13.39
CA LEU A 91 -0.56 3.97 -13.60
C LEU A 91 0.02 5.34 -13.98
N ALA A 92 1.04 5.81 -13.27
CA ALA A 92 1.69 7.09 -13.55
C ALA A 92 2.38 7.09 -14.92
N PHE A 93 3.18 6.06 -15.23
CA PHE A 93 3.84 5.97 -16.53
C PHE A 93 2.85 5.71 -17.66
N GLY A 94 1.87 4.82 -17.46
CA GLY A 94 0.83 4.56 -18.45
C GLY A 94 0.04 5.81 -18.82
N THR A 95 -0.20 6.69 -17.85
CA THR A 95 -0.90 7.97 -18.09
C THR A 95 -0.04 9.03 -18.77
N LEU A 96 1.29 9.04 -18.53
CA LEU A 96 2.23 9.92 -19.21
C LEU A 96 2.44 9.54 -20.68
N VAL A 97 2.41 8.24 -20.99
CA VAL A 97 2.60 7.73 -22.36
C VAL A 97 1.28 7.68 -23.14
N ALA A 98 0.13 7.77 -22.47
CA ALA A 98 -1.17 7.82 -23.12
C ALA A 98 -1.35 9.08 -23.98
N THR A 99 -2.01 8.93 -25.12
CA THR A 99 -2.37 10.01 -26.05
C THR A 99 -3.26 11.10 -25.43
N SER A 100 -3.94 10.80 -24.32
CA SER A 100 -4.65 11.80 -23.52
C SER A 100 -4.29 11.66 -22.03
N THR A 101 -3.47 12.58 -21.54
CA THR A 101 -3.03 12.58 -20.13
C THR A 101 -4.19 12.97 -19.22
N SER A 102 -4.55 12.06 -18.31
CA SER A 102 -5.48 12.36 -17.21
C SER A 102 -4.70 12.74 -15.97
N VAL A 103 -4.67 14.04 -15.63
CA VAL A 103 -4.00 14.54 -14.41
C VAL A 103 -4.47 13.80 -13.15
N ARG A 104 -5.76 13.46 -13.08
CA ARG A 104 -6.32 12.69 -11.95
C ARG A 104 -5.69 11.31 -11.79
N LEU A 105 -5.47 10.59 -12.90
CA LEU A 105 -4.84 9.27 -12.85
C LEU A 105 -3.34 9.35 -12.58
N LEU A 106 -2.67 10.39 -13.10
CA LEU A 106 -1.26 10.65 -12.81
C LEU A 106 -1.05 10.93 -11.32
N VAL A 107 -1.84 11.84 -10.73
CA VAL A 107 -1.81 12.13 -9.29
C VAL A 107 -2.15 10.88 -8.48
N GLY A 108 -3.14 10.09 -8.92
CA GLY A 108 -3.46 8.79 -8.31
C GLY A 108 -2.26 7.85 -8.30
N GLY A 109 -1.55 7.70 -9.42
CA GLY A 109 -0.36 6.86 -9.53
C GLY A 109 0.76 7.31 -8.60
N VAL A 110 1.05 8.61 -8.55
CA VAL A 110 2.06 9.18 -7.65
C VAL A 110 1.66 9.00 -6.18
N ALA A 111 0.39 9.22 -5.83
CA ALA A 111 -0.12 9.01 -4.48
C ALA A 111 0.00 7.55 -4.05
N LEU A 112 -0.30 6.60 -4.93
CA LEU A 112 -0.11 5.17 -4.68
C LEU A 112 1.35 4.83 -4.39
N VAL A 113 2.31 5.42 -5.12
CA VAL A 113 3.74 5.23 -4.82
C VAL A 113 4.09 5.77 -3.43
N GLY A 114 3.57 6.95 -3.05
CA GLY A 114 3.77 7.49 -1.71
C GLY A 114 3.21 6.57 -0.61
N LEU A 115 1.99 6.06 -0.79
CA LEU A 115 1.35 5.14 0.15
C LEU A 115 2.10 3.79 0.22
N ALA A 116 2.63 3.31 -0.89
CA ALA A 116 3.47 2.12 -0.94
C ALA A 116 4.73 2.30 -0.09
N VAL A 117 5.40 3.45 -0.20
CA VAL A 117 6.58 3.77 0.62
C VAL A 117 6.23 3.75 2.10
N VAL A 118 5.11 4.38 2.50
CA VAL A 118 4.66 4.37 3.90
C VAL A 118 4.38 2.94 4.39
N ALA A 119 3.69 2.11 3.60
CA ALA A 119 3.40 0.73 3.94
C ALA A 119 4.68 -0.12 4.07
N ILE A 120 5.65 0.05 3.16
CA ILE A 120 6.93 -0.66 3.17
C ILE A 120 7.78 -0.23 4.37
N VAL A 121 7.88 1.07 4.65
CA VAL A 121 8.62 1.58 5.82
C VAL A 121 8.00 1.05 7.11
N ALA A 122 6.68 1.13 7.25
CA ALA A 122 5.98 0.57 8.41
C ALA A 122 6.19 -0.94 8.55
N SER A 123 6.19 -1.68 7.44
CA SER A 123 6.53 -3.09 7.42
C SER A 123 7.94 -3.36 7.93
N LEU A 124 8.94 -2.65 7.40
CA LEU A 124 10.33 -2.84 7.77
C LEU A 124 10.53 -2.55 9.26
N LEU A 125 9.96 -1.46 9.78
CA LEU A 125 10.00 -1.14 11.20
C LEU A 125 9.39 -2.25 12.06
N ARG A 126 8.27 -2.85 11.64
CA ARG A 126 7.66 -3.99 12.35
C ARG A 126 8.50 -5.25 12.25
N LEU A 127 9.04 -5.57 11.07
CA LEU A 127 9.87 -6.76 10.87
C LEU A 127 11.15 -6.66 11.70
N PHE A 128 11.87 -5.54 11.63
CA PHE A 128 13.08 -5.31 12.43
C PHE A 128 12.81 -5.11 13.93
N GLY A 129 11.63 -4.61 14.30
CA GLY A 129 11.23 -4.55 15.72
C GLY A 129 10.83 -5.92 16.29
N SER A 130 10.28 -6.81 15.46
CA SER A 130 9.86 -8.16 15.85
C SER A 130 10.99 -9.19 15.82
N VAL A 131 11.94 -9.02 14.91
CA VAL A 131 13.21 -9.75 14.88
C VAL A 131 14.12 -8.96 15.80
N GLY A 132 14.16 -9.30 17.09
CA GLY A 132 15.10 -8.70 18.03
C GLY A 132 16.53 -8.81 17.49
N VAL A 133 16.98 -7.79 16.75
CA VAL A 133 18.38 -7.59 16.48
C VAL A 133 18.93 -7.11 17.81
N SER A 134 19.25 -8.06 18.69
CA SER A 134 20.33 -7.89 19.64
C SER A 134 21.53 -7.51 18.79
N LEU A 135 21.75 -6.21 18.62
CA LEU A 135 23.01 -5.71 18.10
C LEU A 135 24.09 -6.30 19.02
N PRO A 136 24.95 -7.19 18.51
CA PRO A 136 26.01 -7.76 19.34
C PRO A 136 26.98 -6.62 19.64
N GLY A 137 26.81 -5.94 20.78
CA GLY A 137 27.68 -4.82 21.14
C GLY A 137 27.18 -3.81 22.17
N ILE A 138 25.92 -3.83 22.61
CA ILE A 138 25.52 -3.00 23.76
C ILE A 138 25.53 -3.86 25.03
N SER A 139 26.74 -4.07 25.53
CA SER A 139 26.96 -4.37 26.94
C SER A 139 26.63 -3.12 27.75
N THR A 140 25.51 -3.12 28.46
CA THR A 140 25.35 -2.24 29.62
C THR A 140 25.78 -3.04 30.84
N GLU A 141 26.80 -2.52 31.50
CA GLU A 141 27.26 -2.91 32.84
C GLU A 141 26.11 -3.00 33.86
#